data_AF-A0A1I7DXE4-F1
#
_entry.id   AF-A0A1I7DXE4-F1
#
_cell.length_a   1.000
_cell.length_b   1.000
_cell.length_c   1.000
_cell.angle_alpha   90.00
_cell.angle_beta   90.00
_cell.angle_gamma   90.00
#
_symmetry.space_group_name_H-M   'P 1'
#
loop_
_entity.id
_entity.type
_entity.pdbx_description
1 polymer ?
#
loop_
_entity_poly.entity_id
_entity_poly.type
_entity_poly.pdbx_seq_one_letter_code
_entity_poly.pdbx_strand_id
1 'polypeptide(L)'
;MTEDEWLALARQLIEAVKDDAPSITDWISAVSTAATLVIAAIAAAIALFQLIQAKKLELDKSQPYVVMTMQESISPQFIDLVIKNYGQTAAYDVRVLLNPAPTRSQDGAEVVHLPEVIPVMAPGQEWRTHWDSASDRYSSTLPDRHEGTITYFGEKDIYKKQISSKAILDWSIYKSRLRMVEYGVHDLAKAVQGIRKNQEKWTENAGGSLSVYTRSGEAKDERELWEYQELKRELEKEQAAASPPSRRVRAKKSEPDAVSE
;
A
#
# COMPACT_ATOMS: atom_id res chain seq x y z
N MET A 1 93.23 -0.56 67.31
CA MET A 1 91.78 -0.30 67.24
C MET A 1 91.21 -0.55 68.61
N THR A 2 90.83 0.51 69.33
CA THR A 2 90.39 0.43 70.73
C THR A 2 88.86 0.24 70.82
N GLU A 3 88.37 -0.21 71.97
CA GLU A 3 86.95 -0.50 72.22
C GLU A 3 86.04 0.72 71.99
N ASP A 4 86.57 1.92 72.25
CA ASP A 4 85.90 3.20 72.01
C ASP A 4 85.76 3.55 70.52
N GLU A 5 86.73 3.16 69.68
CA GLU A 5 86.67 3.34 68.22
C GLU A 5 85.60 2.43 67.60
N TRP A 6 85.41 1.23 68.16
CA TRP A 6 84.35 0.31 67.77
C TRP A 6 82.96 0.84 68.14
N LEU A 7 82.82 1.45 69.32
CA LEU A 7 81.55 2.07 69.74
C LEU A 7 81.21 3.32 68.91
N ALA A 8 82.21 4.10 68.50
CA ALA A 8 82.03 5.24 67.61
C ALA A 8 81.57 4.79 66.20
N LEU A 9 82.21 3.76 65.63
CA LEU A 9 81.80 3.17 64.36
C LEU A 9 80.40 2.54 64.42
N ALA A 10 80.09 1.84 65.51
CA ALA A 10 78.77 1.25 65.70
C ALA A 10 77.66 2.31 65.79
N ARG A 11 77.91 3.43 66.49
CA ARG A 11 76.95 4.55 66.55
C ARG A 11 76.78 5.22 65.18
N GLN A 12 77.88 5.44 64.46
CA GLN A 12 77.83 6.07 63.14
C GLN A 12 77.09 5.22 62.10
N LEU A 13 77.22 3.88 62.17
CA LEU A 13 76.46 2.95 61.33
C LEU A 13 74.96 2.90 61.69
N ILE A 14 74.62 2.96 62.98
CA ILE A 14 73.22 3.00 63.44
C ILE A 14 72.54 4.31 63.02
N GLU A 15 73.28 5.41 63.03
CA GLU A 15 72.78 6.73 62.64
C GLU A 15 72.61 6.84 61.11
N ALA A 16 73.55 6.31 60.33
CA ALA A 16 73.44 6.23 58.87
C ALA A 16 72.30 5.32 58.39
N VAL A 17 72.04 4.19 59.07
CA VAL A 17 70.92 3.29 58.74
C VAL A 17 69.57 3.89 59.12
N LYS A 18 69.54 4.82 60.07
CA LYS A 18 68.31 5.51 60.49
C LYS A 18 67.88 6.61 59.50
N ASP A 19 68.82 7.19 58.79
CA ASP A 19 68.57 8.21 57.75
C ASP A 19 68.23 7.59 56.37
N ASP A 20 68.62 6.33 56.12
CA ASP A 20 68.36 5.60 54.85
C ASP A 20 67.36 4.43 55.00
N ALA A 21 66.63 4.34 56.11
CA ALA A 21 65.52 3.39 56.23
C ALA A 21 64.37 3.89 55.33
N PRO A 22 63.91 3.10 54.32
CA PRO A 22 62.85 3.55 53.43
C PRO A 22 61.62 3.88 54.26
N SER A 23 61.18 5.12 54.16
CA SER A 23 60.04 5.62 54.90
C SER A 23 58.81 4.79 54.54
N ILE A 24 57.89 4.60 55.49
CA ILE A 24 56.57 4.00 55.24
C ILE A 24 55.87 4.70 54.05
N THR A 25 56.19 5.97 53.79
CA THR A 25 55.71 6.72 52.63
C THR A 25 56.29 6.24 51.29
N ASP A 26 57.51 5.71 51.23
CA ASP A 26 58.14 5.22 50.00
C ASP A 26 57.58 3.84 49.60
N TRP A 27 57.20 3.03 50.58
CA TRP A 27 56.51 1.77 50.35
C TRP A 27 55.06 2.02 49.94
N ILE A 28 54.37 2.96 50.58
CA ILE A 28 53.01 3.37 50.20
C ILE A 28 53.01 4.01 48.80
N SER A 29 54.00 4.84 48.47
CA SER A 29 54.10 5.48 47.15
C SER A 29 54.42 4.45 46.05
N ALA A 30 55.33 3.50 46.30
CA ALA A 30 55.63 2.41 45.37
C ALA A 30 54.41 1.49 45.15
N VAL A 31 53.70 1.12 46.22
CA VAL A 31 52.47 0.30 46.13
C VAL A 31 51.35 1.06 45.41
N SER A 32 51.19 2.37 45.65
CA SER A 32 50.19 3.18 44.96
C SER A 32 50.49 3.37 43.47
N THR A 33 51.77 3.48 43.10
CA THR A 33 52.21 3.59 41.71
C THR A 33 51.98 2.27 40.96
N ALA A 34 52.30 1.14 41.61
CA ALA A 34 52.01 -0.19 41.07
C ALA A 34 50.49 -0.42 40.92
N ALA A 35 49.68 -0.02 41.91
CA ALA A 35 48.22 -0.11 41.85
C ALA A 35 47.65 0.75 40.71
N THR A 36 48.17 1.97 40.51
CA THR A 36 47.77 2.86 39.42
C THR A 36 48.10 2.27 38.06
N LEU A 37 49.27 1.64 37.90
CA LEU A 37 49.67 0.94 36.68
C LEU A 37 48.72 -0.23 36.37
N VAL A 38 48.33 -1.01 37.37
CA VAL A 38 47.38 -2.12 37.22
C VAL A 38 46.00 -1.60 36.81
N ILE A 39 45.51 -0.55 37.46
CA ILE A 39 44.23 0.07 37.10
C ILE A 39 44.28 0.62 35.67
N ALA A 40 45.38 1.28 35.28
CA ALA A 40 45.57 1.78 33.93
C ALA A 40 45.61 0.65 32.89
N ALA A 41 46.26 -0.48 33.19
CA ALA A 41 46.29 -1.65 32.32
C ALA A 41 44.91 -2.29 32.16
N ILE A 42 44.13 -2.41 33.24
CA ILE A 42 42.75 -2.91 33.21
C ILE A 42 41.86 -1.95 32.41
N ALA A 43 41.97 -0.64 32.64
CA ALA A 43 41.22 0.37 31.89
C ALA A 43 41.54 0.33 30.40
N ALA A 44 42.83 0.19 30.04
CA ALA A 44 43.27 0.04 28.65
C ALA A 44 42.72 -1.25 28.02
N ALA A 45 42.73 -2.38 28.75
CA ALA A 45 42.15 -3.63 28.28
C ALA A 45 40.64 -3.49 28.01
N ILE A 46 39.89 -2.90 28.96
CA ILE A 46 38.45 -2.65 28.80
C ILE A 46 38.19 -1.73 27.60
N ALA A 47 38.96 -0.65 27.45
CA ALA A 47 38.83 0.26 26.31
C ALA A 47 39.09 -0.43 24.97
N LEU A 48 40.08 -1.33 24.91
CA LEU A 48 40.35 -2.16 23.72
C LEU A 48 39.17 -3.10 23.42
N PHE A 49 38.62 -3.77 24.44
CA PHE A 49 37.43 -4.61 24.26
C PHE A 49 36.22 -3.81 23.76
N GLN A 50 36.01 -2.60 24.30
CA GLN A 50 34.95 -1.70 23.84
C GLN A 50 35.16 -1.27 22.39
N LEU A 51 36.40 -0.94 22.00
CA LEU A 51 36.72 -0.56 20.63
C LEU A 51 36.47 -1.70 19.64
N ILE A 52 36.85 -2.94 20.00
CA ILE A 52 36.60 -4.12 19.16
C ILE A 52 35.10 -4.36 18.98
N GLN A 53 34.32 -4.22 20.06
CA GLN A 53 32.87 -4.36 20.00
C GLN A 53 32.21 -3.25 19.17
N ALA A 54 32.65 -2.00 19.35
CA ALA A 54 32.17 -0.86 18.58
C ALA A 54 32.43 -1.04 17.08
N LYS A 55 33.64 -1.47 16.70
CA LYS A 55 33.98 -1.78 15.31
C LYS A 55 33.12 -2.89 14.71
N LYS A 56 32.79 -3.92 15.50
CA LYS A 56 31.91 -5.01 15.02
C LYS A 56 30.48 -4.52 14.78
N LEU A 57 29.92 -3.72 15.68
CA LEU A 57 28.59 -3.13 15.53
C LEU A 57 28.51 -2.17 14.34
N GLU A 58 29.57 -1.40 14.11
CA GLU A 58 29.68 -0.50 12.96
C GLU A 58 29.71 -1.30 11.65
N LEU A 59 30.43 -2.43 11.62
CA LEU A 59 30.51 -3.31 10.46
C LEU A 59 29.18 -4.03 10.16
N ASP A 60 28.40 -4.38 11.19
CA ASP A 60 27.07 -4.97 11.00
C ASP A 60 26.04 -3.92 10.53
N LYS A 61 26.14 -2.67 11.03
CA LYS A 61 25.24 -1.57 10.61
C LYS A 61 25.57 -0.99 9.23
N SER A 62 26.83 -1.08 8.79
CA SER A 62 27.30 -0.52 7.52
C SER A 62 27.28 -1.52 6.37
N GLN A 63 26.65 -2.68 6.53
CA GLN A 63 26.45 -3.61 5.42
C GLN A 63 25.27 -3.19 4.54
N PRO A 64 25.40 -3.29 3.20
CA PRO A 64 24.26 -3.18 2.32
C PRO A 64 23.30 -4.34 2.58
N TYR A 65 22.00 -4.11 2.42
CA TYR A 65 20.99 -5.13 2.60
C TYR A 65 20.02 -5.11 1.42
N VAL A 66 20.33 -5.91 0.41
CA VAL A 66 19.50 -6.01 -0.79
C VAL A 66 18.51 -7.16 -0.65
N VAL A 67 17.24 -6.85 -0.90
CA VAL A 67 16.14 -7.81 -0.86
C VAL A 67 15.29 -7.67 -2.12
N MET A 68 14.75 -8.80 -2.56
CA MET A 68 13.81 -8.89 -3.65
C MET A 68 12.44 -9.27 -3.10
N THR A 69 11.43 -8.49 -3.45
CA THR A 69 10.07 -8.61 -2.91
C THR A 69 9.03 -8.48 -4.02
N MET A 70 7.83 -8.98 -3.73
CA MET A 70 6.63 -8.77 -4.55
C MET A 70 5.83 -7.62 -3.92
N GLN A 71 5.50 -6.59 -4.69
CA GLN A 71 4.73 -5.43 -4.21
C GLN A 71 3.57 -5.13 -5.16
N GLU A 72 2.50 -4.57 -4.62
CA GLU A 72 1.37 -4.10 -5.42
C GLU A 72 1.77 -2.83 -6.20
N SER A 73 1.26 -2.74 -7.42
CA SER A 73 1.50 -1.62 -8.33
C SER A 73 0.33 -0.62 -8.30
N ILE A 74 0.10 0.06 -9.43
CA ILE A 74 -0.96 1.05 -9.67
C ILE A 74 -2.36 0.54 -9.26
N SER A 75 -2.60 -0.77 -9.36
CA SER A 75 -3.83 -1.42 -8.88
C SER A 75 -3.47 -2.66 -8.07
N PRO A 76 -4.29 -3.04 -7.05
CA PRO A 76 -4.06 -4.23 -6.22
C PRO A 76 -3.97 -5.55 -7.00
N GLN A 77 -4.40 -5.55 -8.26
CA GLN A 77 -4.34 -6.72 -9.14
C GLN A 77 -2.96 -6.89 -9.78
N PHE A 78 -2.20 -5.81 -10.00
CA PHE A 78 -0.89 -5.88 -10.64
C PHE A 78 0.19 -6.00 -9.57
N ILE A 79 1.00 -7.05 -9.67
CA ILE A 79 2.12 -7.27 -8.78
C ILE A 79 3.40 -6.98 -9.54
N ASP A 80 4.21 -6.12 -8.95
CA ASP A 80 5.54 -5.76 -9.40
C ASP A 80 6.59 -6.53 -8.61
N LEU A 81 7.71 -6.77 -9.28
CA LEU A 81 8.89 -7.38 -8.72
C LEU A 81 9.89 -6.26 -8.42
N VAL A 82 10.25 -6.15 -7.15
CA VAL A 82 11.02 -5.03 -6.62
C VAL A 82 12.30 -5.53 -5.98
N ILE A 83 13.43 -5.01 -6.44
CA ILE A 83 14.75 -5.20 -5.83
C ILE A 83 15.10 -3.89 -5.13
N LYS A 84 15.32 -3.94 -3.81
CA LYS A 84 15.55 -2.74 -3.01
C LYS A 84 16.70 -2.91 -2.04
N ASN A 85 17.52 -1.88 -1.91
CA ASN A 85 18.52 -1.79 -0.86
C ASN A 85 17.90 -1.15 0.40
N TYR A 86 17.67 -1.98 1.41
CA TYR A 86 17.23 -1.56 2.75
C TYR A 86 18.40 -1.25 3.69
N GLY A 87 19.65 -1.48 3.25
CA GLY A 87 20.85 -1.16 4.02
C GLY A 87 21.16 0.34 4.03
N GLN A 88 22.08 0.74 4.91
CA GLN A 88 22.52 2.13 5.03
C GLN A 88 23.67 2.50 4.08
N THR A 89 24.22 1.52 3.36
CA THR A 89 25.34 1.67 2.43
C THR A 89 25.00 1.18 1.04
N ALA A 90 25.74 1.63 0.03
CA ALA A 90 25.52 1.25 -1.35
C ALA A 90 25.89 -0.22 -1.60
N ALA A 91 25.06 -0.90 -2.39
CA ALA A 91 25.32 -2.24 -2.89
C ALA A 91 25.87 -2.15 -4.32
N TYR A 92 26.90 -2.93 -4.62
CA TYR A 92 27.57 -2.96 -5.92
C TYR A 92 27.41 -4.31 -6.61
N ASP A 93 27.37 -4.30 -7.94
CA ASP A 93 27.22 -5.48 -8.81
C ASP A 93 26.13 -6.45 -8.32
N VAL A 94 24.92 -5.93 -8.15
CA VAL A 94 23.79 -6.73 -7.69
C VAL A 94 23.36 -7.66 -8.82
N ARG A 95 23.37 -8.97 -8.55
CA ARG A 95 22.96 -10.04 -9.46
C ARG A 95 21.88 -10.89 -8.84
N VAL A 96 20.89 -11.26 -9.63
CA VAL A 96 19.75 -12.07 -9.18
C VAL A 96 19.71 -13.38 -9.96
N LEU A 97 19.61 -14.49 -9.23
CA LEU A 97 19.39 -15.81 -9.79
C LEU A 97 18.13 -16.39 -9.17
N LEU A 98 17.12 -16.72 -9.98
CA LEU A 98 15.86 -17.34 -9.55
C LEU A 98 15.62 -18.65 -10.29
N ASN A 99 15.05 -19.61 -9.58
CA ASN A 99 14.62 -20.90 -10.13
C ASN A 99 13.26 -21.30 -9.50
N PRO A 100 12.22 -21.54 -10.31
CA PRO A 100 12.15 -21.31 -11.75
C PRO A 100 12.27 -19.83 -12.11
N ALA A 101 12.64 -19.52 -13.36
CA ALA A 101 12.66 -18.14 -13.83
C ALA A 101 11.25 -17.52 -13.72
N PRO A 102 11.12 -16.25 -13.30
CA PRO A 102 9.83 -15.59 -13.23
C PRO A 102 9.24 -15.47 -14.63
N THR A 103 8.01 -15.95 -14.80
CA THR A 103 7.25 -15.86 -16.04
C THR A 103 5.96 -15.08 -15.82
N ARG A 104 5.39 -14.51 -16.88
CA ARG A 104 4.13 -13.79 -16.97
C ARG A 104 3.06 -14.67 -17.57
N SER A 105 1.85 -14.61 -17.04
CA SER A 105 0.71 -15.36 -17.59
C SER A 105 0.15 -14.75 -18.88
N GLN A 106 0.36 -13.46 -19.11
CA GLN A 106 -0.09 -12.74 -20.31
C GLN A 106 0.58 -13.31 -21.59
N ASP A 107 -0.21 -13.53 -22.64
CA ASP A 107 0.22 -13.95 -23.99
C ASP A 107 1.13 -15.19 -24.09
N GLY A 108 0.87 -16.20 -23.23
CA GLY A 108 1.43 -17.55 -23.44
C GLY A 108 2.77 -17.83 -22.75
N ALA A 109 2.95 -17.32 -21.53
CA ALA A 109 4.12 -17.56 -20.68
C ALA A 109 5.41 -16.85 -21.15
N GLU A 110 5.44 -15.52 -21.05
CA GLU A 110 6.64 -14.72 -21.31
C GLU A 110 7.59 -14.72 -20.10
N VAL A 111 8.91 -14.79 -20.29
CA VAL A 111 9.89 -14.66 -19.19
C VAL A 111 10.01 -13.20 -18.77
N VAL A 112 9.95 -12.92 -17.46
CA VAL A 112 10.22 -11.58 -16.92
C VAL A 112 11.71 -11.31 -17.01
N HIS A 113 12.09 -10.35 -17.85
CA HIS A 113 13.47 -9.93 -18.02
C HIS A 113 13.96 -9.16 -16.78
N LEU A 114 14.91 -9.76 -16.07
CA LEU A 114 15.66 -9.12 -14.99
C LEU A 114 16.99 -8.59 -15.55
N PRO A 115 17.49 -7.46 -15.04
CA PRO A 115 18.83 -6.99 -15.37
C PRO A 115 19.85 -8.03 -14.94
N GLU A 116 20.80 -8.35 -15.82
CA GLU A 116 21.87 -9.30 -15.51
C GLU A 116 22.73 -8.79 -14.34
N VAL A 117 22.98 -7.48 -14.32
CA VAL A 117 23.72 -6.77 -13.27
C VAL A 117 23.09 -5.40 -13.06
N ILE A 118 22.85 -5.03 -11.81
CA ILE A 118 22.60 -3.64 -11.40
C ILE A 118 23.92 -3.11 -10.82
N PRO A 119 24.64 -2.20 -11.51
CA PRO A 119 26.00 -1.82 -11.13
C PRO A 119 26.11 -1.22 -9.72
N VAL A 120 25.16 -0.35 -9.37
CA VAL A 120 25.09 0.34 -8.09
C VAL A 120 23.64 0.48 -7.66
N MET A 121 23.37 0.14 -6.40
CA MET A 121 22.13 0.50 -5.71
C MET A 121 22.45 1.30 -4.45
N ALA A 122 22.14 2.59 -4.48
CA ALA A 122 22.26 3.47 -3.33
C ALA A 122 21.32 3.02 -2.18
N PRO A 123 21.58 3.45 -0.93
CA PRO A 123 20.66 3.21 0.18
C PRO A 123 19.24 3.70 -0.14
N GLY A 124 18.24 2.84 0.05
CA GLY A 124 16.83 3.13 -0.25
C GLY A 124 16.46 3.10 -1.73
N GLN A 125 17.43 2.97 -2.65
CA GLN A 125 17.16 2.85 -4.08
C GLN A 125 16.45 1.53 -4.38
N GLU A 126 15.48 1.60 -5.29
CA GLU A 126 14.73 0.45 -5.77
C GLU A 126 14.77 0.37 -7.30
N TRP A 127 14.90 -0.87 -7.78
CA TRP A 127 14.61 -1.24 -9.15
C TRP A 127 13.30 -2.03 -9.16
N ARG A 128 12.45 -1.72 -10.13
CA ARG A 128 11.09 -2.26 -10.22
C ARG A 128 10.77 -2.64 -11.65
N THR A 129 10.14 -3.80 -11.82
CA THR A 129 9.51 -4.20 -13.08
C THR A 129 8.15 -4.80 -12.80
N HIS A 130 7.24 -4.67 -13.76
CA HIS A 130 5.97 -5.35 -13.68
C HIS A 130 6.19 -6.86 -13.73
N TRP A 131 5.62 -7.62 -12.80
CA TRP A 131 5.65 -9.08 -12.89
C TRP A 131 4.41 -9.57 -13.59
N ASP A 132 3.25 -9.61 -12.95
CA ASP A 132 2.05 -10.25 -13.49
C ASP A 132 0.78 -9.70 -12.82
N SER A 133 -0.37 -10.06 -13.35
CA SER A 133 -1.66 -9.82 -12.70
C SER A 133 -2.05 -11.01 -11.81
N ALA A 134 -2.51 -10.73 -10.59
CA ALA A 134 -3.07 -11.73 -9.70
C ALA A 134 -4.30 -12.44 -10.30
N SER A 135 -5.06 -11.79 -11.19
CA SER A 135 -6.18 -12.44 -11.90
C SER A 135 -5.69 -13.50 -12.86
N ASP A 136 -4.72 -13.14 -13.68
CA ASP A 136 -4.28 -13.96 -14.80
C ASP A 136 -3.43 -15.11 -14.28
N ARG A 137 -2.65 -14.83 -13.22
CA ARG A 137 -1.90 -15.82 -12.45
C ARG A 137 -2.79 -16.87 -11.80
N TYR A 138 -3.94 -16.49 -11.26
CA TYR A 138 -4.86 -17.43 -10.60
C TYR A 138 -5.36 -18.53 -11.55
N SER A 139 -5.63 -18.16 -12.82
CA SER A 139 -6.04 -19.10 -13.86
C SER A 139 -4.89 -19.86 -14.54
N SER A 140 -3.64 -19.50 -14.25
CA SER A 140 -2.47 -20.08 -14.91
C SER A 140 -1.98 -21.36 -14.23
N THR A 141 -1.28 -22.22 -14.98
CA THR A 141 -0.55 -23.40 -14.47
C THR A 141 0.91 -23.10 -14.14
N LEU A 142 1.29 -21.81 -14.09
CA LEU A 142 2.66 -21.39 -13.82
C LEU A 142 3.05 -21.67 -12.36
N PRO A 143 4.34 -21.86 -12.07
CA PRO A 143 4.82 -22.01 -10.70
C PRO A 143 4.46 -20.79 -9.85
N ASP A 144 3.99 -21.05 -8.63
CA ASP A 144 3.68 -19.99 -7.67
C ASP A 144 4.91 -19.56 -6.87
N ARG A 145 5.83 -20.51 -6.62
CA ARG A 145 7.00 -20.31 -5.78
C ARG A 145 8.26 -20.24 -6.64
N HIS A 146 9.00 -19.15 -6.49
CA HIS A 146 10.28 -18.91 -7.13
C HIS A 146 11.32 -18.67 -6.04
N GLU A 147 12.35 -19.51 -6.00
CA GLU A 147 13.43 -19.39 -5.03
C GLU A 147 14.72 -19.01 -5.72
N GLY A 148 15.50 -18.19 -5.03
CA GLY A 148 16.72 -17.68 -5.61
C GLY A 148 17.64 -17.06 -4.60
N THR A 149 18.72 -16.52 -5.14
CA THR A 149 19.74 -15.83 -4.37
C THR A 149 20.07 -14.52 -5.06
N ILE A 150 20.15 -13.46 -4.28
CA ILE A 150 20.69 -12.18 -4.69
C ILE A 150 22.12 -12.13 -4.19
N THR A 151 23.05 -11.77 -5.06
CA THR A 151 24.44 -11.58 -4.67
C THR A 151 24.88 -10.16 -4.98
N TYR A 152 25.69 -9.58 -4.10
CA TYR A 152 26.15 -8.20 -4.20
C TYR A 152 27.41 -7.97 -3.36
N PHE A 153 28.09 -6.87 -3.61
CA PHE A 153 29.24 -6.42 -2.84
C PHE A 153 28.89 -5.17 -2.03
N GLY A 154 29.54 -5.00 -0.88
CA GLY A 154 29.52 -3.75 -0.16
C GLY A 154 30.56 -2.76 -0.68
N GLU A 155 30.70 -1.65 0.03
CA GLU A 155 31.62 -0.59 -0.36
C GLU A 155 33.04 -1.08 -0.64
N LYS A 156 33.59 -0.55 -1.73
CA LYS A 156 34.69 -1.10 -2.55
C LYS A 156 35.98 -1.39 -1.78
N ASP A 157 36.21 -0.70 -0.66
CA ASP A 157 37.43 -0.83 0.16
C ASP A 157 37.24 -1.66 1.45
N ILE A 158 36.00 -1.83 1.93
CA ILE A 158 35.71 -2.47 3.24
C ILE A 158 35.13 -3.88 3.04
N TYR A 159 34.38 -4.11 1.96
CA TYR A 159 33.60 -5.34 1.77
C TYR A 159 33.92 -6.02 0.42
N LYS A 160 35.17 -6.49 0.26
CA LYS A 160 35.53 -7.39 -0.86
C LYS A 160 34.83 -8.75 -0.81
N LYS A 161 34.09 -9.03 0.28
CA LYS A 161 33.34 -10.26 0.45
C LYS A 161 31.99 -10.15 -0.26
N GLN A 162 31.72 -11.07 -1.16
CA GLN A 162 30.40 -11.23 -1.77
C GLN A 162 29.39 -11.60 -0.68
N ILE A 163 28.34 -10.78 -0.56
CA ILE A 163 27.22 -11.01 0.34
C ILE A 163 26.10 -11.65 -0.48
N SER A 164 25.37 -12.58 0.13
CA SER A 164 24.21 -13.19 -0.49
C SER A 164 22.98 -13.12 0.41
N SER A 165 21.83 -12.84 -0.19
CA SER A 165 20.52 -12.89 0.47
C SER A 165 19.60 -13.83 -0.29
N LYS A 166 18.74 -14.55 0.44
CA LYS A 166 17.74 -15.44 -0.16
C LYS A 166 16.59 -14.60 -0.71
N ALA A 167 16.18 -14.89 -1.94
CA ALA A 167 14.98 -14.36 -2.55
C ALA A 167 13.93 -15.48 -2.62
N ILE A 168 12.83 -15.32 -1.88
CA ILE A 168 11.70 -16.25 -1.93
C ILE A 168 10.49 -15.43 -2.35
N LEU A 169 9.96 -15.76 -3.52
CA LEU A 169 8.80 -15.10 -4.10
C LEU A 169 7.69 -16.15 -4.19
N ASP A 170 6.55 -15.85 -3.57
CA ASP A 170 5.46 -16.81 -3.45
C ASP A 170 4.12 -16.14 -3.74
N TRP A 171 3.50 -16.55 -4.85
CA TRP A 171 2.19 -16.08 -5.30
C TRP A 171 1.03 -16.56 -4.42
N SER A 172 1.22 -17.59 -3.59
CA SER A 172 0.17 -18.09 -2.68
C SER A 172 -0.32 -17.02 -1.70
N ILE A 173 0.55 -16.06 -1.35
CA ILE A 173 0.24 -14.91 -0.49
C ILE A 173 -0.82 -13.99 -1.12
N TYR A 174 -0.87 -13.94 -2.45
CA TYR A 174 -1.82 -13.10 -3.19
C TYR A 174 -3.07 -13.88 -3.61
N LYS A 175 -2.99 -15.20 -3.80
CA LYS A 175 -4.14 -16.04 -4.17
C LYS A 175 -5.21 -16.17 -3.07
N SER A 176 -4.81 -16.06 -1.81
CA SER A 176 -5.74 -16.17 -0.67
C SER A 176 -6.49 -14.87 -0.34
N ARG A 177 -6.18 -13.76 -1.01
CA ARG A 177 -6.79 -12.46 -0.70
C ARG A 177 -8.20 -12.36 -1.25
N LEU A 178 -9.13 -11.93 -0.38
CA LEU A 178 -10.48 -11.55 -0.80
C LEU A 178 -10.40 -10.31 -1.68
N ARG A 179 -10.85 -10.44 -2.93
CA ARG A 179 -10.85 -9.34 -3.90
C ARG A 179 -12.01 -8.40 -3.58
N MET A 180 -11.72 -7.27 -2.93
CA MET A 180 -12.65 -6.14 -2.87
C MET A 180 -12.37 -5.24 -4.07
N VAL A 181 -13.39 -4.95 -4.88
CA VAL A 181 -13.29 -4.03 -6.01
C VAL A 181 -13.42 -2.62 -5.47
N GLU A 182 -12.32 -1.87 -5.49
CA GLU A 182 -12.31 -0.44 -5.19
C GLU A 182 -12.42 0.33 -6.51
N TYR A 183 -13.45 1.17 -6.64
CA TYR A 183 -13.64 2.02 -7.81
C TYR A 183 -12.86 3.32 -7.64
N GLY A 184 -11.92 3.58 -8.54
CA GLY A 184 -11.02 4.72 -8.47
C GLY A 184 -11.40 5.88 -9.40
N VAL A 185 -10.52 6.89 -9.46
CA VAL A 185 -10.67 8.07 -10.35
C VAL A 185 -10.77 7.67 -11.83
N HIS A 186 -10.09 6.59 -12.24
CA HIS A 186 -10.19 6.07 -13.60
C HIS A 186 -11.60 5.56 -13.93
N ASP A 187 -12.28 4.91 -12.99
CA ASP A 187 -13.65 4.42 -13.18
C ASP A 187 -14.65 5.58 -13.23
N LEU A 188 -14.42 6.61 -12.41
CA LEU A 188 -15.15 7.88 -12.51
C LEU A 188 -14.95 8.52 -13.88
N ALA A 189 -13.71 8.57 -14.38
CA ALA A 189 -13.42 9.11 -15.70
C ALA A 189 -14.10 8.29 -16.81
N LYS A 190 -14.13 6.96 -16.71
CA LYS A 190 -14.89 6.08 -17.62
C LYS A 190 -16.39 6.34 -17.55
N ALA A 191 -16.95 6.50 -16.35
CA ALA A 191 -18.36 6.81 -16.16
C ALA A 191 -18.72 8.17 -16.80
N VAL A 192 -17.89 9.20 -16.59
CA VAL A 192 -18.06 10.52 -17.20
C VAL A 192 -17.91 10.45 -18.72
N GLN A 193 -16.94 9.71 -19.25
CA GLN A 193 -16.84 9.47 -20.69
C GLN A 193 -18.06 8.73 -21.25
N GLY A 194 -18.61 7.77 -20.51
CA GLY A 194 -19.84 7.06 -20.87
C GLY A 194 -21.05 8.01 -20.95
N ILE A 195 -21.19 8.91 -19.97
CA ILE A 195 -22.21 9.97 -19.99
C ILE A 195 -22.03 10.86 -21.22
N ARG A 196 -20.80 11.32 -21.50
CA ARG A 196 -20.50 12.16 -22.67
C ARG A 196 -20.86 11.46 -23.99
N LYS A 197 -20.45 10.21 -24.17
CA LYS A 197 -20.78 9.41 -25.37
C LYS A 197 -22.29 9.23 -25.53
N ASN A 198 -23.04 9.05 -24.44
CA ASN A 198 -24.49 8.95 -24.50
C ASN A 198 -25.14 10.30 -24.85
N GLN A 199 -24.58 11.42 -24.36
CA GLN A 199 -25.03 12.76 -24.71
C GLN A 199 -24.72 13.13 -26.18
N GLU A 200 -23.55 12.76 -26.71
CA GLU A 200 -23.19 12.91 -28.13
C GLU A 200 -24.19 12.16 -29.03
N LYS A 201 -24.55 10.92 -28.67
CA LYS A 201 -25.58 10.15 -29.39
C LYS A 201 -26.96 10.82 -29.40
N TRP A 202 -27.27 11.63 -28.38
CA TRP A 202 -28.53 12.36 -28.32
C TRP A 202 -28.54 13.62 -29.20
N THR A 203 -27.37 14.09 -29.64
CA THR A 203 -27.21 15.39 -30.30
C THR A 203 -26.78 15.32 -31.77
N GLU A 204 -26.20 14.20 -32.26
CA GLU A 204 -25.63 14.12 -33.61
C GLU A 204 -26.56 13.67 -34.75
N ASN A 205 -27.79 13.23 -34.49
CA ASN A 205 -28.72 13.01 -35.60
C ASN A 205 -29.34 14.35 -36.03
N ALA A 206 -29.42 14.62 -37.34
CA ALA A 206 -30.08 15.79 -37.93
C ALA A 206 -31.61 15.88 -37.65
N GLY A 207 -32.14 15.02 -36.77
CA GLY A 207 -33.47 15.06 -36.17
C GLY A 207 -33.45 14.80 -34.65
N GLY A 208 -32.32 15.04 -33.98
CA GLY A 208 -32.04 14.78 -32.56
C GLY A 208 -32.73 15.73 -31.58
N SER A 209 -34.00 16.07 -31.83
CA SER A 209 -34.87 16.49 -30.74
C SER A 209 -35.28 15.23 -29.97
N LEU A 210 -35.21 15.27 -28.65
CA LEU A 210 -35.85 14.29 -27.77
C LEU A 210 -37.24 13.96 -28.34
N SER A 211 -37.42 12.76 -28.92
CA SER A 211 -38.70 12.38 -29.53
C SER A 211 -39.68 12.08 -28.41
N VAL A 212 -40.28 13.13 -27.86
CA VAL A 212 -41.39 13.00 -26.92
C VAL A 212 -42.57 12.49 -27.74
N TYR A 213 -42.92 11.22 -27.55
CA TYR A 213 -44.12 10.65 -28.14
C TYR A 213 -45.33 11.24 -27.40
N THR A 214 -45.73 12.45 -27.75
CA THR A 214 -47.02 13.00 -27.32
C THR A 214 -48.08 12.31 -28.14
N ARG A 215 -48.77 11.33 -27.55
CA ARG A 215 -49.99 10.78 -28.14
C ARG A 215 -51.03 11.90 -28.11
N SER A 216 -51.43 12.44 -29.26
CA SER A 216 -52.56 13.37 -29.30
C SER A 216 -53.81 12.63 -28.83
N GLY A 217 -54.31 13.01 -27.65
CA GLY A 217 -55.47 12.39 -27.01
C GLY A 217 -56.77 12.63 -27.78
N GLU A 218 -56.82 13.65 -28.64
CA GLU A 218 -58.03 14.13 -29.32
C GLU A 218 -58.82 13.01 -30.01
N ALA A 219 -58.18 12.13 -30.78
CA ALA A 219 -58.91 11.07 -31.48
C ALA A 219 -59.46 9.97 -30.53
N LYS A 220 -58.89 9.83 -29.33
CA LYS A 220 -59.41 8.91 -28.31
C LYS A 220 -60.53 9.58 -27.51
N ASP A 221 -60.34 10.85 -27.17
CA ASP A 221 -61.32 11.67 -26.45
C ASP A 221 -62.59 11.86 -27.29
N GLU A 222 -62.47 12.06 -28.61
CA GLU A 222 -63.61 12.13 -29.54
C GLU A 222 -64.38 10.82 -29.63
N ARG A 223 -63.70 9.67 -29.62
CA ARG A 223 -64.36 8.36 -29.60
C ARG A 223 -65.11 8.13 -28.29
N GLU A 224 -64.49 8.45 -27.15
CA GLU A 224 -65.12 8.32 -25.83
C GLU A 224 -66.33 9.26 -25.70
N LEU A 225 -66.24 10.47 -26.25
CA LEU A 225 -67.36 11.42 -26.34
C LEU A 225 -68.51 10.89 -27.19
N TRP A 226 -68.19 10.28 -28.35
CA TRP A 226 -69.21 9.69 -29.23
C TRP A 226 -69.93 8.53 -28.53
N GLU A 227 -69.17 7.60 -27.95
CA GLU A 227 -69.70 6.46 -27.20
C GLU A 227 -70.59 6.92 -26.04
N TYR A 228 -70.15 7.93 -25.28
CA TYR A 228 -70.93 8.52 -24.19
C TYR A 228 -72.26 9.14 -24.67
N GLN A 229 -72.24 9.83 -25.82
CA GLN A 229 -73.45 10.42 -26.39
C GLN A 229 -74.44 9.38 -26.92
N GLU A 230 -73.95 8.29 -27.51
CA GLU A 230 -74.80 7.17 -27.94
C GLU A 230 -75.46 6.49 -26.75
N LEU A 231 -74.68 6.19 -25.70
CA LEU A 231 -75.18 5.54 -24.49
C LEU A 231 -76.22 6.43 -23.78
N LYS A 232 -75.99 7.75 -23.76
CA LYS A 232 -76.99 8.71 -23.26
C LYS A 232 -78.28 8.70 -24.09
N ARG A 233 -78.17 8.63 -25.43
CA ARG A 233 -79.33 8.54 -26.32
C ARG A 233 -80.13 7.24 -26.12
N GLU A 234 -79.44 6.14 -25.87
CA GLU A 234 -80.10 4.86 -25.53
C GLU A 234 -80.81 4.94 -24.18
N LEU A 235 -80.15 5.47 -23.15
CA LEU A 235 -80.76 5.68 -21.83
C LEU A 235 -81.96 6.63 -21.90
N GLU A 236 -81.91 7.69 -22.71
CA GLU A 236 -83.04 8.59 -22.93
C GLU A 236 -84.20 7.88 -23.64
N LYS A 237 -83.92 7.02 -24.63
CA LYS A 237 -84.94 6.19 -25.28
C LYS A 237 -85.54 5.16 -24.32
N GLU A 238 -84.74 4.52 -23.49
CA GLU A 238 -85.20 3.59 -22.46
C GLU A 238 -86.04 4.31 -21.40
N GLN A 239 -85.62 5.48 -20.92
CA GLN A 239 -86.40 6.30 -19.97
C GLN A 239 -87.70 6.82 -20.59
N ALA A 240 -87.69 7.20 -21.86
CA ALA A 240 -88.89 7.60 -22.59
C ALA A 240 -89.84 6.42 -22.84
N ALA A 241 -89.31 5.21 -23.06
CA ALA A 241 -90.10 3.98 -23.18
C ALA A 241 -90.62 3.47 -21.82
N ALA A 242 -89.87 3.69 -20.74
CA ALA A 242 -90.22 3.29 -19.37
C ALA A 242 -91.14 4.30 -18.66
N SER A 243 -91.37 5.49 -19.24
CA SER A 243 -92.36 6.45 -18.74
C SER A 243 -93.72 6.23 -19.43
N PRO A 244 -94.72 5.62 -18.76
CA PRO A 244 -96.04 5.47 -19.35
C PRO A 244 -96.75 6.84 -19.49
N PRO A 245 -97.60 7.03 -20.52
CA PRO A 245 -98.27 8.30 -20.75
C PRO A 245 -99.14 8.68 -19.55
N SER A 246 -98.91 9.89 -19.05
CA SER A 246 -99.62 10.46 -17.91
C SER A 246 -101.13 10.54 -18.17
N ARG A 247 -101.86 9.99 -17.20
CA ARG A 247 -103.32 9.95 -17.09
C ARG A 247 -103.89 11.36 -17.19
N ARG A 248 -104.66 11.65 -18.26
CA ARG A 248 -105.45 12.90 -18.40
C ARG A 248 -106.38 13.05 -17.19
N VAL A 249 -106.05 13.95 -16.27
CA VAL A 249 -106.94 14.41 -15.22
C VAL A 249 -107.87 15.48 -15.80
N ARG A 250 -109.16 15.17 -15.77
CA ARG A 250 -110.29 16.06 -16.09
C ARG A 250 -110.44 17.07 -14.94
N ALA A 251 -110.34 18.37 -15.22
CA ALA A 251 -110.77 19.41 -14.28
C ALA A 251 -111.59 20.50 -15.00
N LYS A 252 -112.73 20.78 -14.37
CA LYS A 252 -113.85 21.66 -14.74
C LYS A 252 -113.46 23.14 -14.95
N LYS A 253 -113.98 23.70 -16.05
CA LYS A 253 -114.92 24.85 -16.16
C LYS A 253 -114.88 25.95 -15.07
N SER A 254 -114.44 27.15 -15.47
CA SER A 254 -115.12 28.44 -15.21
C SER A 254 -114.57 29.53 -16.14
N GLU A 255 -115.41 29.94 -17.10
CA GLU A 255 -115.48 31.27 -17.72
C GLU A 255 -115.79 32.38 -16.68
N PRO A 256 -115.86 33.67 -17.06
CA PRO A 256 -115.08 34.44 -18.03
C PRO A 256 -114.70 35.84 -17.46
N ASP A 257 -114.25 36.75 -18.34
CA ASP A 257 -114.22 38.22 -18.27
C ASP A 257 -112.79 38.76 -18.47
N ALA A 258 -112.50 39.84 -19.17
CA ALA A 258 -113.13 40.68 -20.18
C ALA A 258 -112.06 41.77 -20.47
N VAL A 259 -112.03 42.34 -21.70
CA VAL A 259 -111.62 43.75 -21.98
C VAL A 259 -110.12 44.06 -21.79
N SER A 260 -109.32 44.16 -22.86
CA SER A 260 -109.03 45.39 -23.63
C SER A 260 -108.69 46.63 -22.79
N GLU A 261 -107.40 46.88 -22.58
CA GLU A 261 -106.64 48.11 -22.94
C GLU A 261 -105.17 47.95 -22.55
#